data_AF-A0A0W8CG02-F1
#
_entry.id   AF-A0A0W8CG02-F1
#
_cell.length_a   1.000
_cell.length_b   1.000
_cell.length_c   1.000
_cell.angle_alpha   90.00
_cell.angle_beta   90.00
_cell.angle_gamma   90.00
#
_symmetry.space_group_name_H-M   'P 1'
#
loop_
_entity.id
_entity.type
_entity.pdbx_description
1 polymer ?
#
loop_
_entity_poly.entity_id
_entity_poly.type
_entity_poly.pdbx_seq_one_letter_code
_entity_poly.pdbx_strand_id
1 'polypeptide(L)'
;MSHEDRAAVFKFLCSTGHVPDKLVHEGIIAAIGNWYLFDDVVLALFNEAYISPEIALRVFQKAVSEGRARVVKLLLSKYCFALPVKEEAMMNAAQGDQDLYFEVLKLICASEDWSLDALNRAISTTTNSRALAILQVRKAAKETSSS
;
A
#
# COMPACT_ATOMS: atom_id res chain seq x y z
N MET A 1 5.74 1.85 26.84
CA MET A 1 5.02 0.83 26.05
C MET A 1 5.79 0.61 24.76
N SER A 2 6.35 -0.59 24.60
CA SER A 2 7.13 -0.99 23.43
C SER A 2 6.26 -1.18 22.18
N HIS A 3 6.86 -1.36 21.01
CA HIS A 3 6.11 -1.74 19.80
C HIS A 3 5.45 -3.12 19.96
N GLU A 4 6.11 -4.04 20.66
CA GLU A 4 5.57 -5.36 20.97
C GLU A 4 4.36 -5.28 21.89
N ASP A 5 4.41 -4.44 22.94
CA ASP A 5 3.28 -4.20 23.83
C ASP A 5 2.09 -3.64 23.05
N ARG A 6 2.33 -2.68 22.14
CA ARG A 6 1.29 -2.08 21.29
C ARG A 6 0.69 -3.11 20.34
N ALA A 7 1.51 -3.94 19.72
CA ALA A 7 1.06 -5.02 18.85
C ALA A 7 0.26 -6.06 19.63
N ALA A 8 0.70 -6.44 20.83
CA ALA A 8 0.00 -7.36 21.71
C ALA A 8 -1.36 -6.80 22.15
N VAL A 9 -1.43 -5.51 22.50
CA VAL A 9 -2.69 -4.83 22.80
C VAL A 9 -3.62 -4.88 21.59
N PHE A 10 -3.18 -4.48 20.40
CA PHE A 10 -4.03 -4.54 19.22
C PHE A 10 -4.48 -5.96 18.89
N LYS A 11 -3.60 -6.97 18.98
CA LYS A 11 -3.95 -8.37 18.78
C LYS A 11 -5.04 -8.82 19.76
N PHE A 12 -4.89 -8.47 21.05
CA PHE A 12 -5.89 -8.75 22.07
C PHE A 12 -7.23 -8.05 21.77
N LEU A 13 -7.21 -6.79 21.36
CA LEU A 13 -8.44 -6.07 20.99
C LEU A 13 -9.12 -6.72 19.76
N CYS A 14 -8.35 -7.18 18.77
CA CYS A 14 -8.88 -7.92 17.61
C CYS A 14 -9.46 -9.30 17.98
N SER A 15 -8.87 -10.00 18.95
CA SER A 15 -9.24 -11.39 19.28
C SER A 15 -10.36 -11.51 20.31
N THR A 16 -10.57 -10.50 21.14
CA THR A 16 -11.54 -10.55 22.24
C THR A 16 -12.99 -10.39 21.80
N GLY A 17 -13.26 -9.79 20.64
CA GLY A 17 -14.62 -9.44 20.19
C GLY A 17 -15.34 -8.44 21.11
N HIS A 18 -14.67 -7.92 22.14
CA HIS A 18 -15.21 -6.95 23.09
C HIS A 18 -15.04 -5.51 22.62
N VAL A 19 -14.16 -5.28 21.65
CA VAL A 19 -14.02 -4.00 20.97
C VAL A 19 -14.84 -4.06 19.69
N PRO A 20 -15.75 -3.09 19.46
CA PRO A 20 -16.43 -2.98 18.18
C PRO A 20 -15.43 -2.96 17.02
N ASP A 21 -15.64 -3.81 16.01
CA ASP A 21 -14.79 -3.91 14.82
C ASP A 21 -14.43 -2.53 14.25
N LYS A 22 -15.41 -1.62 14.21
CA LYS A 22 -15.20 -0.23 13.75
C LYS A 22 -14.05 0.48 14.48
N LEU A 23 -13.95 0.34 15.80
CA LEU A 23 -12.88 0.96 16.60
C LEU A 23 -11.53 0.30 16.35
N VAL A 24 -11.51 -1.02 16.16
CA VAL A 24 -10.30 -1.75 15.74
C VAL A 24 -9.83 -1.23 14.38
N HIS A 25 -10.75 -1.05 13.43
CA HIS A 25 -10.43 -0.57 12.08
C HIS A 25 -9.86 0.86 12.10
N GLU A 26 -10.49 1.76 12.85
CA GLU A 26 -10.02 3.13 13.02
C GLU A 26 -8.65 3.17 13.69
N GLY A 27 -8.40 2.32 14.67
CA GLY A 27 -7.09 2.18 15.31
C GLY A 27 -5.99 1.75 14.33
N ILE A 28 -6.25 0.74 13.48
CA ILE A 28 -5.28 0.29 12.47
C ILE A 28 -4.99 1.41 11.46
N ILE A 29 -6.01 2.11 10.97
CA ILE A 29 -5.84 3.20 10.00
C ILE A 29 -5.06 4.38 10.63
N ALA A 30 -5.37 4.74 11.88
CA ALA A 30 -4.66 5.77 12.61
C ALA A 30 -3.18 5.41 12.82
N ALA A 31 -2.88 4.13 13.04
CA ALA A 31 -1.53 3.64 13.20
C ALA A 31 -0.68 3.88 11.93
N ILE A 32 -1.23 3.63 10.74
CA ILE A 32 -0.53 3.84 9.44
C ILE A 32 -0.19 5.32 9.21
N GLY A 33 -1.07 6.23 9.65
CA GLY A 33 -0.85 7.67 9.53
C GLY A 33 0.22 8.22 10.48
N ASN A 34 0.71 7.44 11.43
CA ASN A 34 1.66 7.90 12.44
C ASN A 34 3.10 7.43 12.11
N TRP A 35 3.88 8.34 11.52
CA TRP A 35 5.09 8.06 10.73
C TRP A 35 6.18 7.27 11.43
N TYR A 36 6.27 7.37 12.75
CA TYR A 36 7.44 6.92 13.49
C TYR A 36 7.25 5.60 14.23
N LEU A 37 6.02 5.06 14.32
CA LEU A 37 5.72 4.20 15.46
C LEU A 37 4.95 2.89 15.21
N PHE A 38 4.50 2.61 13.99
CA PHE A 38 3.50 1.55 13.82
C PHE A 38 3.60 0.65 12.60
N ASP A 39 4.60 0.80 11.72
CA ASP A 39 4.80 -0.17 10.62
C ASP A 39 4.88 -1.60 11.17
N ASP A 40 5.67 -1.84 12.21
CA ASP A 40 5.84 -3.19 12.78
C ASP A 40 4.56 -3.69 13.49
N VAL A 41 3.75 -2.79 14.05
CA VAL A 41 2.44 -3.13 14.63
C VAL A 41 1.47 -3.56 13.52
N VAL A 42 1.40 -2.80 12.43
CA VAL A 42 0.55 -3.12 11.27
C VAL A 42 1.02 -4.43 10.63
N LEU A 43 2.33 -4.63 10.45
CA LEU A 43 2.88 -5.87 9.91
C LEU A 43 2.54 -7.07 10.79
N ALA A 44 2.68 -6.95 12.12
CA ALA A 44 2.33 -8.01 13.07
C ALA A 44 0.83 -8.36 13.03
N LEU A 45 -0.04 -7.35 12.95
CA LEU A 45 -1.49 -7.56 12.86
C LEU A 45 -1.88 -8.28 11.56
N PHE A 46 -1.38 -7.81 10.42
CA PHE A 46 -1.67 -8.45 9.15
C PHE A 46 -1.01 -9.82 8.99
N ASN A 47 -0.04 -10.17 9.84
CA ASN A 47 0.58 -11.50 9.89
C ASN A 47 -0.19 -12.52 10.70
N GLU A 48 -0.85 -12.11 11.77
CA GLU A 48 -1.40 -13.04 12.76
C GLU A 48 -2.91 -12.92 12.97
N ALA A 49 -3.52 -11.80 12.58
CA ALA A 49 -4.96 -11.58 12.72
C ALA A 49 -5.69 -11.83 11.39
N TYR A 50 -6.91 -12.35 11.48
CA TYR A 50 -7.85 -12.34 10.35
C TYR A 50 -8.34 -10.90 10.15
N ILE A 51 -7.86 -10.26 9.08
CA ILE A 51 -8.28 -8.92 8.69
C ILE A 51 -9.22 -9.04 7.50
N SER A 52 -10.39 -8.41 7.58
CA SER A 52 -11.36 -8.45 6.49
C SER A 52 -10.82 -7.79 5.22
N PRO A 53 -11.25 -8.23 4.02
CA PRO A 53 -10.84 -7.61 2.76
C PRO A 53 -11.11 -6.10 2.70
N GLU A 54 -12.19 -5.63 3.32
CA GLU A 54 -12.56 -4.21 3.37
C GLU A 54 -11.55 -3.38 4.17
N ILE A 55 -11.06 -3.93 5.29
CA ILE A 55 -10.01 -3.28 6.09
C ILE A 55 -8.71 -3.29 5.32
N ALA A 56 -8.35 -4.43 4.72
CA ALA A 56 -7.13 -4.56 3.93
C ALA A 56 -7.09 -3.54 2.79
N LEU A 57 -8.22 -3.29 2.11
CA LEU A 57 -8.36 -2.27 1.08
C LEU A 57 -8.11 -0.86 1.63
N ARG A 58 -8.76 -0.48 2.74
CA ARG A 58 -8.59 0.85 3.34
C ARG A 58 -7.15 1.09 3.81
N VAL A 59 -6.56 0.07 4.42
CA VAL A 59 -5.16 0.07 4.87
C VAL A 59 -4.21 0.18 3.68
N PHE A 60 -4.50 -0.52 2.58
CA PHE A 60 -3.73 -0.42 1.34
C PHE A 60 -3.76 0.99 0.76
N GLN A 61 -4.95 1.57 0.58
CA GLN A 61 -5.11 2.93 0.06
C GLN A 61 -4.40 3.95 0.95
N LYS A 62 -4.55 3.84 2.28
CA LYS A 62 -3.88 4.73 3.24
C LYS A 62 -2.37 4.58 3.19
N ALA A 63 -1.86 3.34 3.14
CA ALA A 63 -0.43 3.06 3.05
C ALA A 63 0.19 3.64 1.79
N VAL A 64 -0.50 3.55 0.65
CA VAL A 64 -0.07 4.16 -0.61
C VAL A 64 -0.01 5.68 -0.48
N SER A 65 -1.07 6.32 0.05
CA SER A 65 -1.14 7.78 0.22
C SER A 65 -0.12 8.35 1.22
N GLU A 66 0.52 7.50 2.00
CA GLU A 66 1.49 7.87 3.04
C GLU A 66 2.91 7.36 2.72
N GLY A 67 3.12 6.79 1.52
CA GLY A 67 4.44 6.26 1.11
C GLY A 67 4.91 5.04 1.92
N ARG A 68 4.01 4.26 2.52
CA ARG A 68 4.33 3.13 3.44
C ARG A 68 4.69 1.85 2.69
N ALA A 69 5.83 1.85 2.00
CA ALA A 69 6.26 0.76 1.11
C ALA A 69 6.26 -0.64 1.77
N ARG A 70 6.67 -0.77 3.04
CA ARG A 70 6.67 -2.06 3.77
C ARG A 70 5.26 -2.63 3.92
N VAL A 71 4.30 -1.77 4.28
CA VAL A 71 2.89 -2.15 4.44
C VAL A 71 2.27 -2.47 3.08
N VAL A 72 2.52 -1.65 2.06
CA VAL A 72 2.06 -1.90 0.68
C VAL A 72 2.56 -3.26 0.17
N LYS A 73 3.85 -3.56 0.37
CA LYS A 73 4.45 -4.84 -0.03
C LYS A 73 3.78 -6.03 0.67
N LEU A 74 3.51 -5.93 1.97
CA LEU A 74 2.82 -6.99 2.71
C LEU A 74 1.40 -7.22 2.20
N LEU A 75 0.67 -6.14 1.93
CA LEU A 75 -0.72 -6.25 1.49
C LEU A 75 -0.82 -6.84 0.08
N LEU A 76 0.05 -6.41 -0.85
CA LEU A 76 0.10 -6.97 -2.20
C LEU A 76 0.47 -8.46 -2.22
N SER A 77 1.22 -8.97 -1.24
CA SER A 77 1.56 -10.39 -1.16
C SER A 77 0.46 -11.25 -0.55
N LYS A 78 -0.49 -10.65 0.17
CA LYS A 78 -1.56 -11.36 0.90
C LYS A 78 -2.93 -11.23 0.26
N TYR A 79 -3.19 -10.12 -0.42
CA TYR A 79 -4.51 -9.79 -0.94
C TYR A 79 -4.45 -9.55 -2.43
N CYS A 80 -5.44 -10.10 -3.14
CA CYS A 80 -5.66 -9.82 -4.55
C CYS A 80 -6.61 -8.63 -4.67
N PHE A 81 -6.04 -7.42 -4.72
CA PHE A 81 -6.84 -6.22 -4.97
C PHE A 81 -7.29 -6.15 -6.42
N ALA A 82 -8.50 -5.64 -6.64
CA ALA A 82 -9.03 -5.42 -7.98
C ALA A 82 -8.13 -4.47 -8.79
N LEU A 83 -8.04 -4.70 -10.10
CA LEU A 83 -7.17 -3.89 -10.98
C LEU A 83 -7.42 -2.38 -10.87
N PRO A 84 -8.67 -1.85 -10.84
CA PRO A 84 -8.91 -0.42 -10.71
C PRO A 84 -8.34 0.18 -9.40
N VAL A 85 -8.34 -0.59 -8.31
CA VAL A 85 -7.75 -0.17 -7.02
C VAL A 85 -6.23 -0.03 -7.15
N LYS A 86 -5.58 -1.01 -7.82
CA LYS A 86 -4.13 -0.94 -8.06
C LYS A 86 -3.77 0.21 -9.02
N GLU A 87 -4.61 0.49 -10.02
CA GLU A 87 -4.41 1.62 -10.94
C GLU A 87 -4.47 2.96 -10.21
N GLU A 88 -5.48 3.15 -9.37
CA GLU A 88 -5.61 4.33 -8.52
C GLU A 88 -4.39 4.50 -7.62
N ALA A 89 -3.94 3.40 -7.01
CA ALA A 89 -2.74 3.40 -6.19
C ALA A 89 -1.48 3.76 -6.98
N MET A 90 -1.34 3.29 -8.22
CA MET A 90 -0.23 3.65 -9.10
C MET A 90 -0.21 5.15 -9.39
N MET A 91 -1.37 5.74 -9.73
CA MET A 91 -1.50 7.17 -9.99
C MET A 91 -1.19 8.00 -8.74
N ASN A 92 -1.70 7.58 -7.58
CA ASN A 92 -1.45 8.25 -6.31
C ASN A 92 0.05 8.25 -5.97
N ALA A 93 0.72 7.08 -6.07
CA ALA A 93 2.15 6.97 -5.85
C ALA A 93 2.99 7.77 -6.86
N ALA A 94 2.54 7.87 -8.12
CA ALA A 94 3.22 8.65 -9.15
C ALA A 94 3.14 10.17 -8.89
N GLN A 95 2.07 10.65 -8.24
CA GLN A 95 1.89 12.06 -7.87
C GLN A 95 2.71 12.47 -6.63
N GLY A 96 3.18 11.50 -5.84
CA GLY A 96 4.03 11.76 -4.68
C GLY A 96 5.38 12.39 -5.04
N ASP A 97 5.84 13.34 -4.22
CA ASP A 97 7.09 14.08 -4.41
C ASP A 97 8.26 13.56 -3.57
N GLN A 98 7.96 12.79 -2.52
CA GLN A 98 8.96 12.23 -1.61
C GLN A 98 9.46 10.86 -2.05
N ASP A 99 10.69 10.54 -1.64
CA ASP A 99 11.36 9.28 -1.96
C ASP A 99 10.57 8.02 -1.57
N LEU A 100 9.78 8.10 -0.49
CA LEU A 100 8.93 7.02 0.00
C LEU A 100 7.86 6.60 -1.03
N TYR A 101 7.32 7.53 -1.81
CA TYR A 101 6.32 7.22 -2.84
C TYR A 101 6.92 6.49 -4.04
N PHE A 102 8.21 6.71 -4.35
CA PHE A 102 8.85 6.01 -5.46
C PHE A 102 9.06 4.53 -5.16
N GLU A 103 9.30 4.16 -3.91
CA GLU A 103 9.35 2.75 -3.50
C GLU A 103 7.96 2.10 -3.57
N VAL A 104 6.90 2.81 -3.17
CA VAL A 104 5.52 2.36 -3.37
C VAL A 104 5.20 2.17 -4.86
N LEU A 105 5.57 3.15 -5.70
CA LEU A 105 5.34 3.11 -7.14
C LEU A 105 6.03 1.89 -7.78
N LYS A 106 7.29 1.63 -7.44
CA LYS A 106 8.01 0.44 -7.91
C LYS A 106 7.29 -0.86 -7.52
N LEU A 107 6.81 -0.97 -6.28
CA LEU A 107 6.08 -2.14 -5.81
C LEU A 107 4.79 -2.35 -6.61
N ILE A 108 4.03 -1.30 -6.86
CA ILE A 108 2.78 -1.37 -7.62
C ILE A 108 3.06 -1.72 -9.09
N CYS A 109 4.05 -1.08 -9.72
CA CYS A 109 4.48 -1.36 -11.09
C CYS A 109 4.94 -2.82 -11.30
N ALA A 110 5.51 -3.43 -10.26
CA ALA A 110 5.93 -4.84 -10.27
C ALA A 110 4.81 -5.82 -9.93
N SER A 111 3.70 -5.36 -9.35
CA SER A 111 2.60 -6.22 -8.88
C SER A 111 1.64 -6.70 -9.97
N GLU A 112 1.81 -6.20 -11.19
CA GLU A 112 0.87 -6.44 -12.29
C GLU A 112 1.56 -6.32 -13.65
N ASP A 113 0.98 -6.99 -14.65
CA ASP A 113 1.33 -6.76 -16.05
C ASP A 113 0.49 -5.61 -16.65
N TRP A 114 0.91 -4.39 -16.33
CA TRP A 114 0.20 -3.17 -16.71
C TRP A 114 0.03 -3.01 -18.23
N SER A 115 -1.17 -2.61 -18.64
CA SER A 115 -1.42 -2.18 -20.01
C SER A 115 -0.67 -0.88 -20.33
N LEU A 116 -0.36 -0.65 -21.60
CA LEU A 116 0.25 0.60 -22.04
C LEU A 116 -0.63 1.81 -21.69
N ASP A 117 -1.95 1.67 -21.77
CA ASP A 117 -2.90 2.73 -21.41
C ASP A 117 -2.80 3.10 -19.93
N ALA A 118 -2.73 2.12 -19.03
CA ALA A 118 -2.58 2.39 -17.59
C ALA A 118 -1.25 3.10 -17.29
N LEU A 119 -0.16 2.65 -17.91
CA LEU A 119 1.15 3.29 -17.76
C LEU A 119 1.17 4.71 -18.33
N ASN A 120 0.56 4.93 -19.50
CA ASN A 120 0.44 6.26 -20.10
C ASN A 120 -0.37 7.21 -19.22
N ARG A 121 -1.48 6.76 -18.63
CA ARG A 121 -2.26 7.56 -17.68
C ARG A 121 -1.41 7.97 -16.47
N ALA A 122 -0.69 7.03 -15.86
CA ALA A 122 0.19 7.33 -14.73
C ALA A 122 1.30 8.33 -15.12
N ILE A 123 1.90 8.19 -16.30
CA ILE A 123 2.91 9.14 -16.82
C ILE A 123 2.31 10.55 -16.94
N SER A 124 1.11 10.68 -17.49
CA SER A 124 0.43 11.97 -17.63
C SER A 124 0.06 12.62 -16.28
N THR A 125 -0.03 11.84 -15.21
CA THR A 125 -0.39 12.35 -13.87
C THR A 125 0.79 12.90 -13.07
N THR A 126 2.04 12.68 -13.49
CA THR A 126 3.22 13.09 -12.73
C THR A 126 4.09 14.09 -13.49
N THR A 127 4.61 15.07 -12.76
CA THR A 127 5.67 15.97 -13.23
C THR A 127 7.01 15.66 -12.57
N ASN A 128 7.04 14.67 -11.67
CA ASN A 128 8.25 14.27 -10.96
C ASN A 128 9.14 13.43 -11.87
N SER A 129 10.37 13.87 -12.10
CA SER A 129 11.33 13.21 -13.00
C SER A 129 11.66 11.77 -12.59
N ARG A 130 11.68 11.48 -11.28
CA ARG A 130 11.99 10.14 -10.75
C ARG A 130 10.81 9.19 -10.92
N ALA A 131 9.59 9.64 -10.64
CA ALA A 131 8.37 8.88 -10.93
C ALA A 131 8.25 8.60 -12.44
N LEU A 132 8.49 9.62 -13.27
CA LEU A 132 8.48 9.52 -14.72
C LEU A 132 9.48 8.45 -15.22
N ALA A 133 10.70 8.47 -14.71
CA ALA A 133 11.72 7.48 -15.08
C ALA A 133 11.28 6.04 -14.74
N ILE A 134 10.69 5.82 -13.55
CA ILE A 134 10.18 4.49 -13.15
C ILE A 134 9.10 4.00 -14.12
N LEU A 135 8.14 4.87 -14.46
CA LEU A 135 7.04 4.51 -15.35
C LEU A 135 7.49 4.31 -16.80
N GLN A 136 8.42 5.13 -17.30
CA GLN A 136 8.97 4.99 -18.65
C GLN A 136 9.75 3.68 -18.82
N VAL A 137 10.55 3.28 -17.82
CA VAL A 137 11.24 1.98 -17.82
C VAL A 137 10.22 0.84 -17.89
N ARG A 138 9.15 0.91 -17.10
CA ARG A 138 8.10 -0.13 -17.11
C ARG A 138 7.35 -0.18 -18.45
N LYS A 139 7.08 0.97 -19.05
CA LYS A 139 6.45 1.10 -20.37
C LYS A 139 7.31 0.49 -21.47
N ALA A 140 8.59 0.85 -21.54
CA ALA A 140 9.50 0.32 -22.55
C ALA A 140 9.60 -1.20 -22.47
N ALA A 141 9.66 -1.77 -21.26
CA ALA A 141 9.63 -3.22 -21.05
C ALA A 141 8.33 -3.88 -21.54
N LYS A 142 7.18 -3.19 -21.45
CA LYS A 142 5.89 -3.69 -21.94
C LYS A 142 5.82 -3.69 -23.47
N GLU A 143 6.35 -2.64 -24.10
CA GLU A 143 6.42 -2.50 -25.56
C GLU A 143 7.30 -3.58 -26.19
N THR A 144 8.46 -3.88 -25.59
CA THR A 144 9.35 -4.95 -26.07
C THR A 144 8.77 -6.35 -25.88
N SER A 145 7.97 -6.57 -24.83
CA SER A 145 7.35 -7.87 -24.55
C SER A 145 6.13 -8.17 -25.43
N SER A 146 5.59 -7.16 -26.13
CA SER A 146 4.40 -7.26 -26.98
C SER A 146 4.74 -7.32 -28.48
N SER A 147 6.03 -7.27 -28.82
CA SER A 147 6.57 -7.37 -30.19
C SER A 147 7.04 -8.78 -30.49
#